data_AF-A0A375YZ38-F1
#
_entry.id   AF-A0A375YZ38-F1
#
_cell.length_a   1.000
_cell.length_b   1.000
_cell.length_c   1.000
_cell.angle_alpha   90.00
_cell.angle_beta   90.00
_cell.angle_gamma   90.00
#
_symmetry.space_group_name_H-M   'P 1'
#
loop_
_entity.id
_entity.type
_entity.pdbx_description
1 polymer ?
#
loop_
_entity_poly.entity_id
_entity_poly.type
_entity_poly.pdbx_seq_one_letter_code
_entity_poly.pdbx_strand_id
1 'polypeptide(L)'
;MIRPSGRQRLYTPRTSRTRAPRVDPETLGAVTESVARFFGTGRYLLLQTIVVAAWIVLNVFAVSLRWDPYPFILLNLAFSTQAAYAAPLILLAQNRQENRDRVALDEDRRRAEQTKADTEYLARELAALRLALGDVAKLRDYLRHELEPLRSLLEQQAHPTAASTGHGEDARSTKSG
;
A
#
# COMPACT_ATOMS: atom_id res chain seq x y z
N MET A 1 15.04 65.93 -3.47
CA MET A 1 14.14 64.82 -3.04
C MET A 1 14.02 63.85 -4.22
N ILE A 2 14.82 62.78 -4.25
CA ILE A 2 14.92 61.84 -5.38
C ILE A 2 14.19 60.55 -4.96
N ARG A 3 13.12 60.19 -5.67
CA ARG A 3 12.39 58.93 -5.47
C ARG A 3 13.02 57.86 -6.37
N PRO A 4 13.47 56.70 -5.85
CA PRO A 4 13.99 55.64 -6.70
C PRO A 4 12.85 54.90 -7.41
N SER A 5 12.92 54.87 -8.74
CA SER A 5 12.21 53.92 -9.60
C SER A 5 12.78 52.51 -9.39
N GLY A 6 11.95 51.49 -9.20
CA GLY A 6 12.47 50.13 -9.10
C GLY A 6 11.45 49.01 -8.97
N ARG A 7 11.27 48.29 -10.09
CA ARG A 7 10.93 46.86 -10.21
C ARG A 7 9.46 46.46 -10.10
N GLN A 8 8.72 46.78 -11.17
CA GLN A 8 7.59 45.96 -11.62
C GLN A 8 8.11 44.53 -11.89
N ARG A 9 7.62 43.57 -11.10
CA ARG A 9 7.97 42.16 -11.22
C ARG A 9 7.37 41.60 -12.53
N LEU A 10 8.23 41.48 -13.55
CA LEU A 10 7.95 40.70 -14.76
C LEU A 10 8.06 39.21 -14.46
N TYR A 11 7.06 38.64 -13.78
CA TYR A 11 6.92 37.17 -13.67
C TYR A 11 5.46 36.76 -13.52
N THR A 12 4.60 37.27 -14.40
CA THR A 12 3.31 36.63 -14.65
C THR A 12 3.40 36.06 -16.06
N PRO A 13 3.53 34.74 -16.23
CA PRO A 13 3.40 34.16 -17.56
C PRO A 13 2.01 34.52 -18.09
N ARG A 14 1.95 35.28 -19.19
CA ARG A 14 0.73 35.46 -19.97
C ARG A 14 0.28 34.08 -20.42
N THR A 15 -0.69 33.50 -19.73
CA THR A 15 -1.42 32.35 -20.22
C THR A 15 -2.17 32.84 -21.45
N SER A 16 -1.60 32.64 -22.63
CA SER A 16 -2.36 32.73 -23.88
C SER A 16 -3.43 31.66 -23.77
N ARG A 17 -4.67 32.08 -23.48
CA ARG A 17 -5.84 31.22 -23.43
C ARG A 17 -6.16 30.83 -24.88
N THR A 18 -5.38 29.92 -25.42
CA THR A 18 -5.74 29.22 -26.65
C THR A 18 -7.10 28.58 -26.40
N ARG A 19 -8.04 28.86 -27.28
CA ARG A 19 -9.41 28.35 -27.21
C ARG A 19 -9.35 26.88 -27.61
N ALA A 20 -8.85 26.03 -26.71
CA ALA A 20 -8.94 24.59 -26.88
C ALA A 20 -10.43 24.23 -26.93
N PRO A 21 -10.88 23.43 -27.93
CA PRO A 21 -12.22 22.87 -27.87
C PRO A 21 -12.34 22.13 -26.54
N ARG A 22 -13.31 22.52 -25.71
CA ARG A 22 -13.64 21.81 -24.47
C ARG A 22 -14.27 20.49 -24.88
N VAL A 23 -13.44 19.49 -25.12
CA VAL A 23 -13.92 18.12 -25.27
C VAL A 23 -14.24 17.67 -23.85
N ASP A 24 -15.52 17.43 -23.55
CA ASP A 24 -15.93 17.09 -22.19
C ASP A 24 -15.23 15.80 -21.75
N PRO A 25 -14.40 15.84 -20.69
CA PRO A 25 -13.63 14.68 -20.24
C PRO A 25 -14.53 13.51 -19.78
N GLU A 26 -15.78 13.81 -19.41
CA GLU A 26 -16.80 12.84 -19.00
C GLU A 26 -17.30 12.00 -20.18
N THR A 27 -17.65 12.63 -21.31
CA THR A 27 -18.10 11.92 -22.51
C THR A 27 -16.99 11.10 -23.14
N LEU A 28 -15.77 11.66 -23.17
CA LEU A 28 -14.57 10.92 -23.56
C LEU A 28 -14.29 9.75 -22.62
N GLY A 29 -14.50 9.93 -21.31
CA GLY A 29 -14.34 8.86 -20.33
C GLY A 29 -15.24 7.66 -20.58
N ALA A 30 -16.54 7.90 -20.78
CA ALA A 30 -17.50 6.84 -21.07
C ALA A 30 -17.21 6.11 -22.39
N VAL A 31 -16.80 6.85 -23.43
CA VAL A 31 -16.40 6.25 -24.72
C VAL A 31 -15.14 5.41 -24.55
N THR A 32 -14.12 5.91 -23.85
CA THR A 32 -12.90 5.14 -23.58
C THR A 32 -13.18 3.88 -22.76
N GLU A 33 -14.03 3.96 -21.74
CA GLU A 33 -14.43 2.81 -20.91
C GLU A 33 -15.15 1.72 -21.73
N SER A 34 -16.03 2.12 -22.65
CA SER A 34 -16.72 1.22 -23.57
C SER A 34 -15.73 0.56 -24.55
N VAL A 35 -14.84 1.37 -25.13
CA VAL A 35 -13.82 0.93 -26.07
C VAL A 35 -12.84 -0.04 -25.40
N ALA A 36 -12.38 0.26 -24.18
CA ALA A 36 -11.49 -0.63 -23.42
C ALA A 36 -12.12 -2.00 -23.14
N ARG A 37 -13.41 -2.03 -22.74
CA ARG A 37 -14.15 -3.29 -22.55
C ARG A 37 -14.34 -4.06 -23.85
N PHE A 38 -14.51 -3.35 -24.97
CA PHE A 38 -14.65 -3.94 -26.29
C PHE A 38 -13.36 -4.60 -26.77
N PHE A 39 -12.21 -3.90 -26.71
CA PHE A 39 -10.91 -4.42 -27.10
C PHE A 39 -10.38 -5.52 -26.15
N GLY A 40 -10.74 -5.49 -24.87
CA GLY A 40 -10.33 -6.51 -23.89
C GLY A 40 -11.08 -7.85 -24.01
N THR A 41 -12.12 -7.93 -24.84
CA THR A 41 -12.91 -9.16 -25.04
C THR A 41 -12.40 -9.90 -26.29
N GLY A 42 -12.12 -11.21 -26.20
CA GLY A 42 -11.68 -12.03 -27.35
C GLY A 42 -12.63 -12.02 -28.57
N ARG A 43 -13.86 -11.54 -28.39
CA ARG A 43 -14.84 -11.28 -29.46
C ARG A 43 -14.37 -10.23 -30.48
N TYR A 44 -13.62 -9.21 -30.04
CA TYR A 44 -13.10 -8.18 -30.96
C TYR A 44 -12.13 -8.79 -31.97
N LEU A 45 -11.18 -9.61 -31.50
CA LEU A 45 -10.22 -10.30 -32.36
C LEU A 45 -10.94 -11.19 -33.38
N LEU A 46 -11.93 -11.96 -32.96
CA LEU A 46 -12.71 -12.81 -33.85
C LEU A 46 -13.43 -12.01 -34.94
N LEU A 47 -14.14 -10.94 -34.57
CA LEU A 47 -14.84 -10.08 -35.52
C LEU A 47 -13.86 -9.42 -36.51
N GLN A 48 -12.74 -8.90 -35.99
CA GLN A 48 -11.69 -8.27 -36.81
C GLN A 48 -11.10 -9.27 -37.82
N THR A 49 -10.83 -10.51 -37.42
CA THR A 49 -10.35 -11.56 -38.32
C THR A 49 -11.38 -11.89 -39.40
N ILE A 50 -12.66 -12.02 -39.05
CA ILE A 50 -13.73 -12.27 -40.03
C ILE A 50 -13.83 -11.14 -41.05
N VAL A 51 -13.79 -9.89 -40.60
CA VAL A 51 -13.84 -8.71 -41.48
C VAL A 51 -12.65 -8.69 -42.44
N VAL A 52 -11.42 -8.91 -41.94
CA VAL A 52 -10.21 -8.96 -42.78
C VAL A 52 -10.28 -10.10 -43.78
N ALA A 53 -10.70 -11.30 -43.35
CA ALA A 53 -10.85 -12.45 -44.23
C ALA A 53 -11.91 -12.20 -45.32
N ALA A 54 -13.06 -11.67 -44.96
CA ALA A 54 -14.13 -11.30 -45.91
C ALA A 54 -13.64 -10.24 -46.91
N TRP A 55 -12.85 -9.27 -46.44
CA TRP A 55 -12.27 -8.22 -47.29
C TRP A 55 -11.27 -8.77 -48.29
N ILE A 56 -10.39 -9.69 -47.87
CA ILE A 56 -9.46 -10.40 -48.75
C ILE A 56 -10.24 -11.17 -49.82
N VAL A 57 -11.27 -11.92 -49.42
CA VAL A 57 -12.12 -12.70 -50.34
C VAL A 57 -12.81 -11.78 -51.35
N LEU A 58 -13.44 -10.69 -50.89
CA LEU A 58 -14.09 -9.71 -51.76
C LEU A 58 -13.10 -9.10 -52.77
N ASN A 59 -11.88 -8.78 -52.33
CA ASN A 59 -10.85 -8.22 -53.20
C ASN A 59 -10.40 -9.23 -54.28
N VAL A 60 -10.22 -10.52 -53.92
CA VAL A 60 -9.90 -11.59 -54.88
C VAL A 60 -11.02 -11.79 -55.91
N PHE A 61 -12.29 -11.73 -55.50
CA PHE A 61 -13.42 -11.77 -56.45
C PHE A 61 -13.50 -10.50 -57.31
N ALA A 62 -13.16 -9.32 -56.76
CA ALA A 62 -13.13 -8.06 -57.50
C ALA A 62 -11.96 -7.97 -58.50
N VAL A 63 -10.85 -8.68 -58.28
CA VAL A 63 -9.77 -8.87 -59.25
C VAL A 63 -10.26 -9.59 -60.51
N SER A 64 -11.22 -10.51 -60.36
CA SER A 64 -11.87 -11.15 -61.51
C SER A 64 -12.65 -10.14 -62.39
N LEU A 65 -13.02 -8.98 -61.84
CA LEU A 65 -13.63 -7.85 -62.56
C LEU A 65 -12.59 -6.79 -63.01
N ARG A 66 -11.28 -7.08 -62.92
CA ARG A 66 -10.16 -6.17 -63.25
C ARG A 66 -10.09 -4.88 -62.43
N TRP A 67 -10.74 -4.84 -61.26
CA TRP A 67 -10.86 -3.58 -60.49
C TRP A 67 -9.60 -3.22 -59.68
N ASP A 68 -8.69 -4.17 -59.43
CA ASP A 68 -7.35 -3.91 -58.85
C ASP A 68 -6.35 -5.04 -59.21
N PRO A 69 -5.59 -4.94 -60.33
CA PRO A 69 -4.57 -5.92 -60.71
C PRO A 69 -3.39 -5.94 -59.71
N TYR A 70 -2.71 -7.09 -59.58
CA TYR A 70 -1.55 -7.26 -58.69
C TYR A 70 -0.49 -6.15 -58.89
N PRO A 71 0.01 -5.48 -57.83
CA PRO A 71 -0.09 -5.77 -56.40
C PRO A 71 -1.16 -4.88 -55.72
N PHE A 72 -2.14 -5.50 -55.04
CA PHE A 72 -3.33 -4.89 -54.41
C PHE A 72 -3.07 -3.54 -53.68
N ILE A 73 -3.03 -2.44 -54.42
CA ILE A 73 -2.57 -1.14 -53.92
C ILE A 73 -3.61 -0.54 -53.00
N LEU A 74 -4.89 -0.73 -53.31
CA LEU A 74 -5.98 -0.19 -52.51
C LEU A 74 -6.10 -0.91 -51.16
N LEU A 75 -5.88 -2.24 -51.16
CA LEU A 75 -5.87 -3.03 -49.93
C LEU A 75 -4.71 -2.64 -49.02
N ASN A 76 -3.52 -2.52 -49.59
CA ASN A 76 -2.34 -2.13 -48.83
C ASN A 76 -2.44 -0.69 -48.30
N LEU A 77 -2.99 0.23 -49.10
CA LEU A 77 -3.25 1.61 -48.68
C LEU A 77 -4.24 1.65 -47.51
N ALA A 78 -5.36 0.93 -47.60
CA ALA A 78 -6.36 0.88 -46.54
C ALA A 78 -5.78 0.32 -45.22
N PHE A 79 -5.02 -0.78 -45.29
CA PHE A 79 -4.37 -1.35 -44.10
C PHE A 79 -3.31 -0.43 -43.51
N SER A 80 -2.54 0.26 -44.36
CA SER A 80 -1.54 1.25 -43.93
C SER A 80 -2.20 2.42 -43.20
N THR A 81 -3.32 2.94 -43.71
CA THR A 81 -4.09 3.99 -43.02
C THR A 81 -4.72 3.48 -41.71
N GLN A 82 -5.21 2.23 -41.68
CA GLN A 82 -5.75 1.63 -40.46
C GLN A 82 -4.68 1.56 -39.36
N ALA A 83 -3.49 1.08 -39.68
CA ALA A 83 -2.37 1.02 -38.75
C ALA A 83 -1.92 2.43 -38.29
N ALA A 84 -1.88 3.39 -39.22
CA ALA A 84 -1.50 4.77 -38.92
C ALA A 84 -2.48 5.46 -37.95
N TYR A 85 -3.79 5.20 -38.05
CA TYR A 85 -4.78 5.76 -37.12
C TYR A 85 -4.86 5.00 -35.79
N ALA A 86 -4.46 3.73 -35.75
CA ALA A 86 -4.40 2.96 -34.51
C ALA A 86 -3.37 3.54 -33.52
N ALA A 87 -2.20 3.96 -34.00
CA ALA A 87 -1.13 4.49 -33.15
C ALA A 87 -1.56 5.66 -32.22
N PRO A 88 -2.17 6.77 -32.71
CA PRO A 88 -2.61 7.86 -31.85
C PRO A 88 -3.76 7.47 -30.92
N LEU A 89 -4.66 6.57 -31.33
CA LEU A 89 -5.73 6.06 -30.47
C LEU A 89 -5.16 5.22 -29.32
N ILE A 90 -4.20 4.36 -29.61
CA ILE A 90 -3.50 3.55 -28.61
C ILE A 90 -2.76 4.47 -27.63
N LEU A 91 -2.09 5.51 -28.11
CA LEU A 91 -1.40 6.48 -27.25
C LEU A 91 -2.37 7.20 -26.31
N LEU A 92 -3.54 7.60 -26.80
CA LEU A 92 -4.58 8.20 -25.96
C LEU A 92 -5.12 7.23 -24.91
N ALA A 93 -5.34 5.97 -25.27
CA ALA A 93 -5.75 4.92 -24.33
C ALA A 93 -4.66 4.66 -23.27
N GLN A 94 -3.39 4.61 -23.69
CA GLN A 94 -2.23 4.39 -22.82
C GLN A 94 -2.04 5.55 -21.83
N ASN A 95 -2.09 6.81 -22.27
CA ASN A 95 -1.99 7.96 -21.38
C ASN A 95 -3.08 7.96 -20.28
N ARG A 96 -4.29 7.49 -20.60
CA ARG A 96 -5.37 7.36 -19.61
C ARG A 96 -5.12 6.21 -18.65
N GLN A 97 -4.65 5.07 -19.15
CA GLN A 97 -4.31 3.93 -18.31
C GLN A 97 -3.17 4.28 -17.35
N GLU A 98 -2.10 4.90 -17.84
CA GLU A 98 -0.95 5.33 -17.03
C GLU A 98 -1.36 6.34 -15.94
N ASN A 99 -2.25 7.28 -16.25
CA ASN A 99 -2.76 8.21 -15.24
C ASN A 99 -3.58 7.50 -14.15
N ARG A 100 -4.41 6.51 -14.52
CA ARG A 100 -5.17 5.70 -13.55
C ARG A 100 -4.24 4.86 -12.69
N ASP A 101 -3.25 4.22 -13.29
CA ASP A 101 -2.26 3.39 -12.61
C ASP A 101 -1.41 4.23 -11.65
N ARG A 102 -1.04 5.46 -12.05
CA ARG A 102 -0.32 6.40 -11.19
C ARG A 102 -1.14 6.80 -9.96
N VAL A 103 -2.42 7.13 -10.12
CA VAL A 103 -3.30 7.47 -8.99
C VAL A 103 -3.44 6.28 -8.03
N ALA A 104 -3.63 5.08 -8.57
CA ALA A 104 -3.71 3.86 -7.76
C ALA A 104 -2.41 3.61 -6.97
N LEU A 105 -1.25 3.79 -7.59
CA LEU A 105 0.06 3.66 -6.93
C LEU A 105 0.27 4.72 -5.84
N ASP A 106 -0.14 5.97 -6.08
CA ASP A 106 -0.01 7.03 -5.08
C ASP A 106 -0.94 6.80 -3.88
N GLU A 107 -2.16 6.27 -4.09
CA GLU A 107 -3.03 5.83 -3.00
C GLU A 107 -2.44 4.67 -2.22
N ASP A 108 -1.89 3.66 -2.90
CA ASP A 108 -1.29 2.49 -2.25
C ASP A 108 -0.08 2.89 -1.39
N ARG A 109 0.77 3.80 -1.89
CA ARG A 109 1.87 4.40 -1.12
C ARG A 109 1.37 5.09 0.14
N ARG A 110 0.33 5.92 0.04
CA ARG A 110 -0.25 6.61 1.21
C ARG A 110 -0.79 5.62 2.24
N ARG A 111 -1.48 4.56 1.78
CA ARG A 111 -1.98 3.50 2.66
C ARG A 111 -0.84 2.74 3.35
N ALA A 112 0.25 2.46 2.62
CA ALA A 112 1.43 1.81 3.18
C ALA A 112 2.11 2.68 4.25
N GLU A 113 2.25 3.99 4.00
CA GLU A 113 2.77 4.95 4.98
C GLU A 113 1.91 5.01 6.25
N GLN A 114 0.58 5.07 6.11
CA GLN A 114 -0.36 5.04 7.24
C GLN A 114 -0.24 3.74 8.03
N THR A 115 -0.28 2.60 7.34
CA THR A 115 -0.16 1.28 7.98
C THR A 115 1.17 1.14 8.74
N LYS A 116 2.25 1.67 8.17
CA LYS A 116 3.56 1.70 8.84
C LYS A 116 3.52 2.56 10.09
N ALA A 117 2.95 3.76 10.03
CA ALA A 117 2.83 4.66 11.17
C ALA A 117 1.97 4.05 12.29
N ASP A 118 0.85 3.42 11.94
CA ASP A 118 -0.02 2.71 12.89
C ASP A 118 0.71 1.54 13.56
N THR A 119 1.49 0.79 12.79
CA THR A 119 2.31 -0.32 13.32
C THR A 119 3.40 0.19 14.27
N GLU A 120 4.08 1.28 13.91
CA GLU A 120 5.08 1.92 14.79
C GLU A 120 4.45 2.46 16.07
N TYR A 121 3.25 3.05 15.97
CA TYR A 121 2.49 3.52 17.12
C TYR A 121 2.13 2.36 18.05
N LEU A 122 1.53 1.29 17.51
CA LEU A 122 1.19 0.09 18.27
C LEU A 122 2.43 -0.56 18.91
N ALA A 123 3.56 -0.60 18.21
CA ALA A 123 4.81 -1.14 18.76
C ALA A 123 5.33 -0.31 19.93
N ARG A 124 5.27 1.02 19.85
CA ARG A 124 5.65 1.91 20.96
C ARG A 124 4.71 1.78 22.14
N GLU A 125 3.41 1.70 21.89
CA GLU A 125 2.41 1.52 22.94
C GLU A 125 2.58 0.17 23.64
N LEU A 126 2.83 -0.91 22.89
CA LEU A 126 3.15 -2.22 23.44
C LEU A 126 4.44 -2.22 24.26
N ALA A 127 5.47 -1.50 23.82
CA ALA A 127 6.71 -1.36 24.56
C ALA A 127 6.50 -0.61 25.89
N ALA A 128 5.74 0.50 25.86
CA ALA A 128 5.38 1.26 27.05
C ALA A 128 4.55 0.41 28.03
N LEU A 129 3.55 -0.31 27.52
CA LEU A 129 2.73 -1.23 28.30
C LEU A 129 3.59 -2.34 28.93
N ARG A 130 4.54 -2.92 28.18
CA ARG A 130 5.45 -3.95 28.69
C ARG A 130 6.34 -3.44 29.82
N LEU A 131 6.82 -2.20 29.74
CA LEU A 131 7.61 -1.59 30.80
C LEU A 131 6.77 -1.37 32.05
N ALA A 132 5.56 -0.82 31.90
CA ALA A 132 4.62 -0.62 33.00
C ALA A 132 4.25 -1.95 33.70
N LEU A 133 4.00 -3.01 32.93
CA LEU A 133 3.77 -4.36 33.47
C LEU A 133 5.04 -4.96 34.10
N GLY A 134 6.23 -4.62 33.62
CA GLY A 134 7.50 -5.02 34.20
C GLY A 134 7.69 -4.52 35.63
N ASP A 135 7.19 -3.33 35.95
CA ASP A 135 7.24 -2.79 37.31
C ASP A 135 6.22 -3.45 38.25
N VAL A 136 5.10 -3.98 37.73
CA VAL A 136 4.16 -4.80 38.51
C VAL A 136 4.81 -6.11 38.96
N ALA A 137 5.67 -6.71 38.13
CA ALA A 137 6.43 -7.89 38.52
C ALA A 137 7.38 -7.57 39.70
N LYS A 138 8.03 -6.41 39.69
CA LYS A 138 8.89 -5.96 40.80
C LYS A 138 8.08 -5.70 42.07
N LEU A 139 6.90 -5.09 41.97
CA LEU A 139 6.04 -4.83 43.14
C LEU A 139 5.59 -6.13 43.80
N ARG A 140 5.22 -7.14 43.00
CA ARG A 140 4.89 -8.47 43.50
C ARG A 140 6.06 -9.08 44.26
N ASP A 141 7.26 -9.01 43.71
CA ASP A 141 8.44 -9.61 44.32
C ASP A 141 8.85 -8.85 45.60
N TYR A 142 8.71 -7.51 45.62
CA TYR A 142 8.88 -6.69 46.82
C TYR A 142 7.85 -7.04 47.92
N LEU A 143 6.56 -7.11 47.57
CA LEU A 143 5.50 -7.53 48.50
C LEU A 143 5.80 -8.91 49.10
N ARG A 144 6.28 -9.85 48.29
CA ARG A 144 6.66 -11.18 48.76
C ARG A 144 7.84 -11.13 49.72
N HIS A 145 8.82 -10.28 49.44
CA HIS A 145 10.00 -10.12 50.29
C HIS A 145 9.69 -9.47 51.65
N GLU A 146 8.75 -8.51 51.71
CA GLU A 146 8.30 -7.90 52.97
C GLU A 146 7.37 -8.83 53.78
N LEU A 147 6.61 -9.69 53.11
CA LEU A 147 5.74 -10.67 53.79
C LEU A 147 6.53 -11.80 54.47
N GLU A 148 7.69 -12.18 53.92
CA GLU A 148 8.53 -13.26 54.47
C GLU A 148 9.03 -12.99 55.92
N PRO A 149 9.62 -11.82 56.25
CA PRO A 149 10.04 -11.52 57.61
C PRO A 149 8.86 -11.42 58.57
N LEU A 150 7.73 -10.82 58.17
CA LEU A 150 6.52 -10.79 59.00
C LEU A 150 6.02 -12.19 59.33
N ARG A 151 6.08 -13.11 58.34
CA ARG A 151 5.72 -14.51 58.54
C ARG A 151 6.68 -15.21 59.52
N SER A 152 7.98 -14.98 59.38
CA SER A 152 9.00 -15.56 60.27
C SER A 152 8.85 -15.08 61.72
N LEU A 153 8.46 -13.81 61.94
CA LEU A 153 8.21 -13.27 63.27
C LEU A 153 6.99 -13.90 63.93
N LEU A 154 5.92 -14.15 63.17
CA LEU A 154 4.74 -14.88 63.65
C LEU A 154 5.07 -16.35 63.98
N GLU A 155 5.89 -17.02 63.16
CA GLU A 155 6.37 -18.39 63.46
C GLU A 155 7.26 -18.44 64.70
N GLN A 156 8.11 -17.44 64.91
CA GLN A 156 8.97 -17.33 66.08
C GLN A 156 8.16 -17.08 67.37
N GLN A 157 7.05 -16.34 67.28
CA GLN A 157 6.09 -16.21 68.38
C GLN A 157 5.21 -17.45 68.59
N ALA A 158 5.00 -18.26 67.55
CA ALA A 158 4.32 -19.55 67.66
C ALA A 158 5.23 -20.67 68.23
N HIS A 159 6.56 -20.54 68.15
CA HIS A 159 7.54 -21.50 68.67
C HIS A 159 8.42 -20.97 69.85
N PRO A 160 7.85 -20.47 70.97
CA PRO A 160 8.66 -20.05 72.13
C PRO A 160 9.09 -21.19 73.07
N THR A 161 8.83 -22.47 72.75
CA THR A 161 8.98 -23.58 73.74
C THR A 161 9.97 -24.71 73.35
N ALA A 162 10.66 -24.65 72.20
CA ALA A 162 11.53 -25.76 71.78
C ALA A 162 13.04 -25.58 72.05
N ALA A 163 13.52 -24.40 72.45
CA ALA A 163 14.96 -24.08 72.43
C ALA A 163 15.64 -23.92 73.81
N SER A 164 15.01 -24.27 74.93
CA SER A 164 15.59 -24.06 76.28
C SER A 164 15.93 -25.32 77.10
N THR A 165 15.80 -26.55 76.57
CA THR A 165 16.03 -27.79 77.35
C THR A 165 17.41 -28.42 77.14
N GLY A 166 18.47 -27.62 76.99
CA GLY A 166 19.77 -28.15 76.55
C GLY A 166 21.01 -27.70 77.32
N HIS A 167 20.93 -27.19 78.55
CA HIS A 167 22.14 -26.99 79.35
C HIS A 167 21.87 -26.79 80.84
N GLY A 168 21.97 -27.86 81.64
CA GLY A 168 22.01 -27.70 83.09
C GLY A 168 21.59 -28.92 83.91
N GLU A 169 22.24 -30.06 83.76
CA GLU A 169 22.26 -31.04 84.87
C GLU A 169 23.45 -31.99 84.71
N ASP A 170 24.57 -31.66 85.36
CA ASP A 170 25.52 -32.69 85.80
C ASP A 170 26.30 -32.17 87.01
N ALA A 171 25.60 -32.11 88.14
CA ALA A 171 26.20 -32.06 89.44
C ALA A 171 25.76 -33.30 90.24
N ARG A 172 26.73 -34.19 90.43
CA ARG A 172 26.99 -34.93 91.69
C ARG A 172 26.17 -36.20 91.95
N SER A 173 26.79 -37.34 91.65
CA SER A 173 26.90 -38.55 92.51
C SER A 173 27.87 -39.51 91.79
N THR A 174 28.93 -40.07 92.36
CA THR A 174 28.87 -41.03 93.47
C THR A 174 30.20 -41.07 94.24
N LYS A 175 30.04 -41.08 95.56
CA LYS A 175 30.98 -41.61 96.54
C LYS A 175 30.76 -43.13 96.61
N SER A 176 31.83 -43.90 96.79
CA SER A 176 31.93 -45.12 97.62
C SER A 176 32.56 -46.32 96.91
N GLY A 177 33.62 -46.87 97.51
CA GLY A 177 34.18 -48.19 97.19
C GLY A 177 35.69 -48.20 97.20
#